data_AF-A0A2T9ZK65-F1
#
_entry.id   AF-A0A2T9ZK65-F1
#
_cell.length_a   1.000
_cell.length_b   1.000
_cell.length_c   1.000
_cell.angle_alpha   90.00
_cell.angle_beta   90.00
_cell.angle_gamma   90.00
#
_symmetry.space_group_name_H-M   'P 1'
#
loop_
_entity.id
_entity.type
_entity.pdbx_description
1 polymer ?
#
loop_
_entity_poly.entity_id
_entity_poly.type
_entity_poly.pdbx_seq_one_letter_code
_entity_poly.pdbx_strand_id
1 'polypeptide(L)'
;MSGQAFFIGGIGQLIGGITCYYENDVFHAAALSSFGLDWTGKGLISYIYDIFIIYTAGSETLTRASHAEFGIVSLTWSFWVIVLFLSKIRAELSTLLMLLLLNHNILLETIGGWINNEAL
;
A
#
# COMPACT_ATOMS: atom_id res chain seq x y z
N MET A 1 -6.89 -1.35 -12.89
CA MET A 1 -6.38 -2.34 -11.90
C MET A 1 -6.98 -2.15 -10.50
N SER A 2 -7.89 -1.20 -10.31
CA SER A 2 -8.58 -0.89 -9.03
C SER A 2 -9.27 -2.09 -8.39
N GLY A 3 -9.96 -2.93 -9.18
CA GLY A 3 -10.59 -4.15 -8.67
C GLY A 3 -9.61 -5.17 -8.10
N GLN A 4 -8.45 -5.38 -8.73
CA GLN A 4 -7.42 -6.30 -8.23
C GLN A 4 -6.78 -5.77 -6.93
N ALA A 5 -6.50 -4.47 -6.89
CA ALA A 5 -6.03 -3.78 -5.68
C ALA A 5 -7.03 -3.95 -4.53
N PHE A 6 -8.32 -3.69 -4.77
CA PHE A 6 -9.34 -3.76 -3.73
C PHE A 6 -9.63 -5.19 -3.24
N PHE A 7 -9.86 -6.14 -4.16
CA PHE A 7 -10.31 -7.48 -3.81
C PHE A 7 -9.16 -8.45 -3.47
N ILE A 8 -8.11 -8.48 -4.30
CA ILE A 8 -7.02 -9.46 -4.16
C ILE A 8 -5.95 -8.90 -3.21
N GLY A 9 -5.45 -7.71 -3.52
CA GLY A 9 -4.46 -7.03 -2.68
C GLY A 9 -5.04 -6.60 -1.34
N GLY A 10 -6.31 -6.18 -1.33
CA GLY A 10 -6.95 -5.62 -0.15
C GLY A 10 -7.66 -6.66 0.73
N ILE A 11 -8.89 -6.99 0.36
CA ILE A 11 -9.75 -7.90 1.15
C ILE A 11 -9.10 -9.28 1.32
N GLY A 12 -8.51 -9.84 0.27
CA GLY A 12 -7.83 -11.13 0.33
C GLY A 12 -6.69 -11.16 1.34
N GLN A 13 -5.82 -10.15 1.34
CA GLN A 13 -4.73 -10.05 2.32
C GLN A 13 -5.26 -9.79 3.73
N LEU A 14 -6.30 -8.97 3.88
CA LEU A 14 -6.89 -8.69 5.18
C LEU A 14 -7.49 -9.95 5.82
N ILE A 15 -8.22 -10.75 5.04
CA ILE A 15 -8.71 -12.06 5.50
C ILE A 15 -7.54 -12.98 5.84
N GLY A 16 -6.49 -13.02 5.02
CA GLY A 16 -5.26 -13.76 5.31
C GLY A 16 -4.63 -13.35 6.64
N GLY A 17 -4.57 -12.05 6.93
CA GLY A 17 -4.05 -11.52 8.19
C GLY A 17 -4.89 -11.91 9.40
N ILE A 18 -6.22 -11.90 9.27
CA ILE A 18 -7.14 -12.39 10.31
C ILE A 18 -6.91 -13.88 10.60
N THR A 19 -6.74 -14.70 9.57
CA THR A 19 -6.46 -16.14 9.72
C THR A 19 -5.12 -16.36 10.44
N CYS A 20 -4.06 -15.65 10.04
CA CYS A 20 -2.76 -15.72 10.72
C CYS A 20 -2.86 -15.31 12.20
N TYR A 21 -3.71 -14.33 12.54
CA TYR A 21 -3.92 -13.94 13.92
C TYR A 21 -4.54 -15.08 14.75
N TYR A 22 -5.53 -15.80 14.21
CA TYR A 22 -6.11 -16.98 14.87
C TYR A 22 -5.10 -18.12 15.05
N GLU A 23 -4.10 -18.23 14.16
CA GLU A 23 -3.02 -19.21 14.23
C GLU A 23 -1.85 -18.77 15.14
N ASN A 24 -1.94 -17.61 15.80
CA ASN A 24 -0.88 -16.97 16.59
C ASN A 24 0.37 -16.56 15.77
N ASP A 25 0.25 -16.44 14.45
CA ASP A 25 1.29 -15.87 13.60
C ASP A 25 1.16 -14.34 13.55
N VAL A 26 1.66 -13.71 14.61
CA VAL A 26 1.55 -12.25 14.83
C VAL A 26 2.26 -11.45 13.73
N PHE A 27 3.35 -11.98 13.17
CA PHE A 27 4.10 -11.28 12.12
C PHE A 27 3.29 -11.20 10.83
N HIS A 28 2.80 -12.34 10.33
CA HIS A 28 2.02 -12.36 9.10
C HIS A 28 0.67 -11.67 9.29
N ALA A 29 0.06 -11.79 10.47
CA ALA A 29 -1.13 -11.02 10.84
C ALA A 29 -0.92 -9.51 10.70
N ALA A 30 0.16 -8.98 11.27
CA ALA A 30 0.48 -7.55 11.19
C ALA A 30 0.81 -7.12 9.75
N ALA A 31 1.63 -7.88 9.04
CA ALA A 31 2.02 -7.55 7.67
C ALA A 31 0.81 -7.58 6.72
N LEU A 32 0.09 -8.71 6.66
CA LEU A 32 -1.02 -8.91 5.72
C LEU A 32 -2.21 -7.99 6.00
N SER A 33 -2.53 -7.73 7.27
CA SER A 33 -3.62 -6.80 7.62
C SER A 33 -3.25 -5.36 7.23
N SER A 34 -1.99 -4.95 7.46
CA SER A 34 -1.53 -3.60 7.12
C SER A 34 -1.54 -3.39 5.61
N PHE A 35 -0.91 -4.30 4.84
CA PHE A 35 -0.90 -4.19 3.37
C PHE A 35 -2.30 -4.37 2.77
N GLY A 36 -3.14 -5.23 3.36
CA GLY A 36 -4.53 -5.38 2.96
C GLY A 36 -5.30 -4.06 3.09
N LEU A 37 -5.16 -3.36 4.21
CA LEU A 37 -5.80 -2.05 4.38
C LEU A 37 -5.28 -0.99 3.40
N ASP A 38 -3.97 -0.97 3.13
CA ASP A 38 -3.38 -0.05 2.13
C ASP A 38 -3.93 -0.28 0.72
N TRP A 39 -3.97 -1.54 0.29
CA TRP A 39 -4.48 -1.92 -1.02
C TRP A 39 -5.98 -1.71 -1.15
N THR A 40 -6.75 -1.98 -0.08
CA THR A 40 -8.18 -1.62 -0.02
C THR A 40 -8.37 -0.11 -0.15
N GLY A 41 -7.59 0.69 0.57
CA GLY A 41 -7.64 2.16 0.48
C GLY A 41 -7.33 2.68 -0.93
N LYS A 42 -6.21 2.25 -1.52
CA LYS A 42 -5.81 2.60 -2.89
C LYS A 42 -6.85 2.16 -3.93
N GLY A 43 -7.41 0.96 -3.78
CA GLY A 43 -8.46 0.43 -4.65
C GLY A 43 -9.77 1.23 -4.55
N LEU A 44 -10.19 1.57 -3.33
CA LEU A 44 -11.40 2.35 -3.05
C LEU A 44 -11.28 3.77 -3.57
N ILE A 45 -10.15 4.43 -3.35
CA ILE A 45 -9.86 5.76 -3.89
C ILE A 45 -9.99 5.71 -5.41
N SER A 46 -9.28 4.81 -6.08
CA SER A 46 -9.37 4.69 -7.55
C SER A 46 -10.81 4.49 -8.04
N TYR A 47 -11.61 3.67 -7.33
CA TYR A 47 -13.00 3.44 -7.68
C TYR A 47 -13.89 4.67 -7.51
N ILE A 48 -13.70 5.45 -6.43
CA ILE A 48 -14.43 6.70 -6.17
C ILE A 48 -14.13 7.72 -7.27
N TYR A 49 -12.87 7.89 -7.65
CA TYR A 49 -12.47 8.79 -8.73
C TYR A 49 -13.04 8.34 -10.08
N ASP A 50 -12.97 7.04 -10.41
CA ASP A 50 -13.52 6.50 -11.65
C ASP A 50 -15.04 6.73 -11.75
N ILE A 51 -15.79 6.49 -10.66
CA ILE A 51 -17.24 6.74 -10.63
C ILE A 51 -17.56 8.22 -10.73
N PHE A 52 -16.83 9.07 -9.99
CA PHE A 52 -17.10 10.50 -10.00
C PHE A 52 -16.95 11.07 -11.42
N ILE A 53 -15.87 10.72 -12.13
CA ILE A 53 -15.62 11.13 -13.53
C ILE A 53 -16.79 10.69 -14.45
N ILE A 54 -17.33 9.50 -14.24
CA ILE A 54 -18.46 8.97 -15.03
C ILE A 54 -19.77 9.73 -14.73
N TYR A 55 -20.01 10.13 -13.48
CA TYR A 55 -21.28 10.72 -13.04
C TYR A 55 -21.34 12.25 -13.11
N THR A 56 -20.23 12.97 -12.99
CA THR A 56 -20.27 14.44 -12.95
C THR A 56 -20.06 15.12 -14.30
N ALA A 57 -19.57 14.45 -15.35
CA ALA A 57 -19.38 15.00 -16.70
C ALA A 57 -18.85 16.46 -16.72
N GLY A 58 -18.08 16.85 -15.70
CA GLY A 58 -17.95 18.23 -15.26
C GLY A 58 -16.55 18.46 -14.74
N SER A 59 -15.99 19.61 -15.10
CA SER A 59 -14.60 20.04 -15.03
C SER A 59 -13.96 20.10 -13.64
N GLU A 60 -14.60 19.59 -12.60
CA GLU A 60 -14.04 19.55 -11.25
C GLU A 60 -13.26 18.25 -11.07
N THR A 61 -11.96 18.33 -11.31
CA THR A 61 -11.03 17.30 -10.85
C THR A 61 -11.06 17.31 -9.33
N LEU A 62 -11.44 16.19 -8.70
CA LEU A 62 -11.16 16.02 -7.26
C LEU A 62 -9.66 16.27 -7.09
N THR A 63 -9.31 17.18 -6.20
CA THR A 63 -7.91 17.49 -5.91
C THR A 63 -7.29 16.23 -5.32
N ARG A 64 -6.43 15.55 -6.09
CA ARG A 64 -5.60 14.48 -5.55
C ARG A 64 -4.82 15.04 -4.36
N ALA A 65 -4.59 14.19 -3.35
CA ALA A 65 -3.77 14.53 -2.20
C ALA A 65 -2.47 15.22 -2.66
N SER A 66 -2.03 16.22 -1.92
CA SER A 66 -0.84 16.98 -2.33
C SER A 66 0.39 16.07 -2.38
N HIS A 67 1.37 16.40 -3.21
CA HIS A 67 2.62 15.62 -3.32
C HIS A 67 3.31 15.42 -1.97
N ALA A 68 3.28 16.46 -1.12
CA ALA A 68 3.83 16.39 0.24
C ALA A 68 3.06 15.38 1.11
N GLU A 69 1.73 15.33 1.02
CA GLU A 69 0.91 14.36 1.77
C GLU A 69 1.21 12.93 1.30
N PHE A 70 1.25 12.70 -0.01
CA PHE A 70 1.60 11.40 -0.57
C PHE A 70 3.00 10.96 -0.12
N GLY A 71 3.97 11.86 -0.18
CA GLY A 71 5.35 11.60 0.22
C GLY A 71 5.55 11.32 1.71
N ILE A 72 4.77 11.97 2.58
CA ILE A 72 4.78 11.69 4.04
C ILE A 72 4.19 10.30 4.31
N VAL A 73 3.07 9.97 3.68
CA VAL A 73 2.42 8.64 3.82
C VAL A 73 3.34 7.53 3.31
N SER A 74 3.96 7.70 2.14
CA SER A 74 4.84 6.68 1.55
C SER A 74 6.13 6.49 2.37
N LEU A 75 6.68 7.57 2.95
CA LEU A 75 7.84 7.48 3.84
C LEU A 75 7.50 6.73 5.14
N THR A 76 6.31 6.94 5.69
CA THR A 76 5.80 6.18 6.85
C THR A 76 5.70 4.69 6.52
N TRP A 77 5.25 4.35 5.31
CA TRP A 77 5.24 2.97 4.82
C TRP A 77 6.63 2.36 4.69
N SER A 78 7.61 3.10 4.16
CA SER A 78 8.99 2.61 4.09
C SER A 78 9.54 2.29 5.49
N PHE A 79 9.28 3.16 6.47
CA PHE A 79 9.68 2.90 7.85
C PHE A 79 9.02 1.65 8.42
N TRP A 80 7.72 1.46 8.16
CA TRP A 80 7.00 0.25 8.57
C TRP A 80 7.62 -1.02 7.97
N VAL A 81 7.97 -1.02 6.68
CA VAL A 81 8.61 -2.19 6.04
C VAL A 81 10.01 -2.45 6.60
N ILE A 82 10.76 -1.41 6.97
CA ILE A 82 12.05 -1.58 7.67
C ILE A 82 11.84 -2.28 9.03
N VAL A 83 10.81 -1.90 9.79
CA VAL A 83 10.47 -2.57 11.06
C VAL A 83 10.16 -4.05 10.82
N LEU A 84 9.35 -4.37 9.79
CA LEU A 84 9.06 -5.75 9.41
C LEU A 84 10.33 -6.50 8.99
N PHE A 85 11.20 -5.88 8.20
CA PHE A 85 12.49 -6.45 7.76
C PHE A 85 13.39 -6.79 8.95
N LEU A 86 13.58 -5.86 9.89
CA LEU A 86 14.39 -6.08 11.09
C LEU A 86 13.81 -7.18 11.97
N SER A 87 12.48 -7.29 12.07
CA SER A 87 11.82 -8.35 12.85
C SER A 87 12.04 -9.76 12.29
N LYS A 88 12.42 -9.88 11.02
CA LYS A 88 12.64 -11.15 10.32
C LYS A 88 14.07 -11.34 9.82
N ILE A 89 15.06 -10.69 10.44
CA ILE A 89 16.47 -10.81 10.03
C ILE A 89 17.02 -12.25 10.09
N ARG A 90 16.39 -13.11 10.90
CA ARG A 90 16.73 -14.54 11.05
C ARG A 90 15.79 -15.49 10.30
N ALA A 91 14.92 -14.96 9.46
CA ALA A 91 13.97 -15.77 8.69
C ALA A 91 14.64 -16.39 7.45
N GLU A 92 13.85 -17.16 6.70
CA GLU A 92 14.25 -17.72 5.42
C GLU A 92 14.65 -16.63 4.43
N LEU A 93 15.59 -16.97 3.54
CA LEU A 93 16.11 -16.06 2.51
C LEU A 93 14.99 -15.47 1.63
N SER A 94 13.96 -16.24 1.34
CA SER A 94 12.80 -15.80 0.54
C SER A 94 12.06 -14.64 1.20
N THR A 95 11.78 -14.73 2.50
CA THR A 95 11.10 -13.67 3.26
C THR A 95 11.97 -12.42 3.34
N LEU A 96 13.28 -12.58 3.52
CA LEU A 96 14.23 -11.46 3.52
C LEU A 96 14.26 -10.74 2.18
N LEU A 97 14.37 -11.48 1.06
CA LEU A 97 14.36 -10.91 -0.28
C LEU A 97 13.03 -10.22 -0.60
N MET A 98 11.91 -10.82 -0.22
CA MET A 98 10.58 -10.21 -0.38
C MET A 98 10.48 -8.86 0.33
N LEU A 99 10.87 -8.78 1.59
CA LEU A 99 10.82 -7.54 2.38
C LEU A 99 11.84 -6.49 1.88
N LEU A 100 13.01 -6.92 1.42
CA LEU A 100 14.01 -6.03 0.83
C LEU A 100 13.50 -5.39 -0.46
N LEU A 101 12.99 -6.21 -1.38
CA LEU A 101 12.44 -5.73 -2.65
C LEU A 101 11.21 -4.84 -2.43
N LEU A 102 10.36 -5.20 -1.46
CA LEU A 102 9.20 -4.39 -1.08
C LEU A 102 9.61 -3.02 -0.54
N ASN A 103 10.61 -2.97 0.33
CA ASN A 103 11.12 -1.69 0.84
C ASN A 103 11.74 -0.85 -0.28
N HIS A 104 12.50 -1.48 -1.19
CA HIS A 104 13.07 -0.78 -2.33
C HIS A 104 11.99 -0.20 -3.25
N ASN A 105 10.92 -0.96 -3.49
CA ASN A 105 9.78 -0.49 -4.28
C ASN A 105 9.10 0.73 -3.64
N ILE A 106 8.82 0.69 -2.33
CA ILE A 106 8.19 1.82 -1.61
C ILE A 106 9.13 3.04 -1.55
N LEU A 107 10.44 2.84 -1.44
CA LEU A 107 11.41 3.93 -1.51
C LEU A 107 11.42 4.59 -2.89
N LEU A 108 11.36 3.82 -3.97
CA LEU A 108 11.25 4.36 -5.32
C LEU A 108 9.91 5.11 -5.52
N GLU A 109 8.80 4.59 -5.02
CA GLU A 109 7.51 5.29 -5.03
C GLU A 109 7.57 6.60 -4.23
N THR A 110 8.21 6.58 -3.06
CA THR A 110 8.40 7.77 -2.22
C THR A 110 9.20 8.81 -2.97
N ILE A 111 10.40 8.45 -3.45
CA ILE A 111 11.27 9.35 -4.21
C ILE A 111 10.53 9.90 -5.44
N GLY A 112 9.81 9.04 -6.17
CA GLY A 112 8.99 9.46 -7.32
C GLY A 112 7.88 10.44 -6.93
N GLY A 113 7.23 10.23 -5.79
CA GLY A 113 6.19 11.13 -5.27
C GLY A 113 6.71 12.52 -4.89
N TRP A 114 7.94 12.63 -4.41
CA TRP A 114 8.60 13.90 -4.06
C TRP A 114 9.25 14.60 -5.26
N ILE A 115 9.83 13.83 -6.20
CA ILE A 115 10.59 14.37 -7.34
C ILE A 115 9.69 14.76 -8.52
N ASN A 116 8.57 14.05 -8.75
CA ASN A 116 7.62 14.43 -9.81
C ASN A 116 6.89 15.72 -9.44
N ASN A 117 7.57 16.84 -9.72
CA ASN A 117 7.03 18.20 -9.75
C ASN A 117 6.51 18.57 -11.16
N GLU A 118 6.54 17.64 -12.13
CA GLU A 118 6.09 17.87 -13.50
C GLU A 118 5.37 16.62 -14.06
N ALA A 119 4.20 16.87 -14.66
CA ALA A 119 3.35 15.97 -15.45
C ALA A 119 2.36 15.05 -14.70
N LEU A 120 1.35 15.67 -14.07
CA LEU A 120 -0.05 15.26 -14.22
C LEU A 120 -0.95 16.50 -14.22
#